data_AF-A0A9N7CFY5-F1
#
_entry.id   AF-A0A9N7CFY5-F1
#
_cell.length_a   1.000
_cell.length_b   1.000
_cell.length_c   1.000
_cell.angle_alpha   90.00
_cell.angle_beta   90.00
_cell.angle_gamma   90.00
#
_symmetry.space_group_name_H-M   'P 1'
#
loop_
_entity.id
_entity.type
_entity.pdbx_description
1 polymer ?
#
loop_
_entity_poly.entity_id
_entity_poly.type
_entity_poly.pdbx_seq_one_letter_code
_entity_poly.pdbx_strand_id
1 'polypeptide(L)'
;MLVNGRSIFYDRSILSYNYYHIETERHSVIVADGMLTESYLDTGNRRAFQQAGNVIRIGHKPRNWQDDAAAPLGVSRDFVEPIFRQIEEHAVEAGQAIKSDAPVLDEDPDLYLITETGGIIRKMRDANGYAFFMIPAGVENVKIMSRTSRPSDMIGPYVDDRRQLGVLIKDIKLFEGNTARPISTHLASDAPEGWYDGWYAPRNVPCRWTDGQASLHLGQRHPTLMGLLCLEIVAGGPYIIKNRDVSASISIPLSLTA
;
A
#
# COMPACT_ATOMS: atom_id res chain seq x y z
N MET A 1 1.40 10.93 -9.17
CA MET A 1 2.52 11.22 -10.08
C MET A 1 2.71 12.73 -10.19
N LEU A 2 3.96 13.17 -10.35
CA LEU A 2 4.37 14.58 -10.49
C LEU A 2 4.28 15.51 -9.26
N VAL A 3 3.76 15.05 -8.12
CA VAL A 3 3.68 15.87 -6.90
C VAL A 3 5.07 16.08 -6.30
N ASN A 4 5.70 17.22 -6.54
CA ASN A 4 7.06 17.54 -6.07
C ASN A 4 7.11 18.34 -4.76
N GLY A 5 5.95 18.65 -4.17
CA GLY A 5 5.88 19.40 -2.91
C GLY A 5 6.31 20.87 -3.03
N ARG A 6 6.55 21.38 -4.24
CA ARG A 6 6.92 22.77 -4.53
C ARG A 6 5.89 23.41 -5.48
N SER A 7 6.11 23.26 -6.79
CA SER A 7 5.20 23.77 -7.83
C SER A 7 3.95 22.89 -7.99
N ILE A 8 4.03 21.60 -7.67
CA ILE A 8 2.91 20.66 -7.71
C ILE A 8 2.76 20.01 -6.33
N PHE A 9 1.70 20.35 -5.62
CA PHE A 9 1.45 19.92 -4.24
C PHE A 9 -0.06 19.83 -3.97
N TYR A 10 -0.44 19.11 -2.92
CA TYR A 10 -1.83 19.05 -2.49
C TYR A 10 -2.16 20.28 -1.63
N ASP A 11 -2.98 21.18 -2.15
CA ASP A 11 -3.57 22.25 -1.35
C ASP A 11 -4.81 21.72 -0.61
N ARG A 12 -4.65 21.47 0.69
CA ARG A 12 -5.72 20.98 1.58
C ARG A 12 -6.54 22.10 2.21
N SER A 13 -6.25 23.36 1.90
CA SER A 13 -7.06 24.51 2.36
C SER A 13 -8.35 24.66 1.57
N ILE A 14 -8.38 24.17 0.33
CA ILE A 14 -9.57 24.15 -0.53
C ILE A 14 -10.38 22.89 -0.22
N LEU A 15 -11.42 23.04 0.59
CA LEU A 15 -12.23 21.91 1.08
C LEU A 15 -13.39 21.53 0.14
N SER A 16 -13.79 22.44 -0.75
CA SER A 16 -14.83 22.18 -1.74
C SER A 16 -14.59 23.00 -3.00
N TYR A 17 -14.81 22.37 -4.15
CA TYR A 17 -14.76 23.02 -5.45
C TYR A 17 -15.72 22.31 -6.40
N ASN A 18 -16.20 23.05 -7.41
CA ASN A 18 -16.97 22.46 -8.50
C ASN A 18 -15.98 22.03 -9.59
N TYR A 19 -16.15 20.81 -10.10
CA TYR A 19 -15.41 20.33 -11.26
C TYR A 19 -16.40 19.78 -12.28
N TYR A 20 -16.07 19.96 -13.55
CA TYR A 20 -16.90 19.55 -14.67
C TYR A 20 -16.15 18.57 -15.54
N HIS A 21 -16.86 17.54 -16.02
CA HIS A 21 -16.37 16.68 -17.09
C HIS A 21 -16.97 17.15 -18.40
N ILE A 22 -16.11 17.53 -19.35
CA ILE A 22 -16.53 17.97 -20.68
C ILE A 22 -16.36 16.79 -21.64
N GLU A 23 -17.46 16.31 -22.19
CA GLU A 23 -17.47 15.32 -23.25
C GLU A 23 -17.79 15.97 -24.59
N THR A 24 -17.11 15.50 -25.63
CA THR A 24 -17.31 15.90 -27.02
C THR A 24 -17.83 14.70 -27.83
N GLU A 25 -18.49 14.97 -28.97
CA GLU A 25 -19.03 13.92 -29.85
C GLU A 25 -17.97 12.87 -30.24
N ARG A 26 -16.74 13.34 -30.47
CA ARG A 26 -15.55 12.52 -30.65
C ARG A 26 -14.53 12.94 -29.60
N HIS A 27 -13.95 11.96 -28.89
CA HIS A 27 -12.90 12.23 -27.91
C HIS A 27 -11.80 13.08 -28.54
N SER A 28 -11.44 14.16 -27.87
CA SER A 28 -10.64 15.22 -28.44
C SER A 28 -9.76 15.87 -27.39
N VAL A 29 -8.62 16.39 -27.84
CA VAL A 29 -7.82 17.30 -27.02
C VAL A 29 -8.50 18.67 -27.00
N ILE A 30 -8.73 19.20 -25.81
CA ILE A 30 -9.28 20.53 -25.53
C ILE A 30 -8.24 21.39 -24.80
N VAL A 31 -8.47 22.69 -24.72
CA VAL A 31 -7.66 23.61 -23.88
C VAL A 31 -8.45 23.92 -22.61
N ALA A 32 -7.88 23.60 -21.46
CA ALA A 32 -8.40 23.95 -20.14
C ALA A 32 -7.30 24.70 -19.37
N ASP A 33 -7.62 25.89 -18.86
CA ASP A 33 -6.68 26.74 -18.11
C ASP A 33 -5.32 26.96 -18.82
N GLY A 34 -5.36 27.07 -20.15
CA GLY A 34 -4.17 27.29 -20.99
C GLY A 34 -3.34 26.03 -21.27
N MET A 35 -3.78 24.85 -20.83
CA MET A 35 -3.11 23.57 -21.07
C MET A 35 -3.94 22.64 -21.95
N LEU A 36 -3.27 21.91 -22.87
CA LEU A 36 -3.90 20.84 -23.63
C LEU A 36 -4.24 19.67 -22.70
N THR A 37 -5.49 19.23 -22.71
CA THR A 37 -5.99 18.10 -21.93
C THR A 37 -6.99 17.30 -22.76
N GLU A 38 -7.21 16.03 -22.42
CA GLU A 38 -8.20 15.22 -23.11
C GLU A 38 -9.61 15.52 -22.56
N SER A 39 -10.62 15.53 -23.44
CA SER A 39 -12.03 15.49 -23.03
C SER A 39 -12.33 14.25 -22.18
N TYR A 40 -13.46 14.22 -21.49
CA TYR A 40 -13.88 13.05 -20.74
C TYR A 40 -13.99 11.80 -21.63
N LEU A 41 -13.16 10.79 -21.32
CA LEU A 41 -13.21 9.47 -21.94
C LEU A 41 -14.10 8.55 -21.09
N ASP A 42 -15.25 8.11 -21.63
CA ASP A 42 -16.14 7.20 -20.91
C ASP A 42 -15.62 5.77 -20.93
N THR A 43 -14.94 5.37 -19.86
CA THR A 43 -14.46 4.00 -19.65
C THR A 43 -15.49 3.12 -18.93
N GLY A 44 -16.76 3.56 -18.88
CA GLY A 44 -17.86 2.89 -18.18
C GLY A 44 -18.16 3.47 -16.80
N ASN A 45 -17.46 4.54 -16.40
CA ASN A 45 -17.60 5.24 -15.13
C ASN A 45 -18.66 6.34 -15.13
N ARG A 46 -19.32 6.63 -16.27
CA ARG A 46 -20.34 7.70 -16.37
C ARG A 46 -21.46 7.63 -15.33
N ARG A 47 -21.77 6.43 -14.83
CA ARG A 47 -22.82 6.22 -13.81
C ARG A 47 -22.49 6.85 -12.45
N ALA A 48 -21.24 7.20 -12.19
CA ALA A 48 -20.80 7.83 -10.94
C ALA A 48 -21.09 9.34 -10.90
N PHE A 49 -21.50 9.97 -12.01
CA PHE A 49 -21.78 11.41 -12.05
C PHE A 49 -23.21 11.72 -11.60
N GLN A 50 -23.33 12.75 -10.78
CA GLN A 50 -24.63 13.37 -10.49
C GLN A 50 -25.06 14.15 -11.73
N GLN A 51 -26.06 13.65 -12.46
CA GLN A 51 -26.76 14.42 -13.50
C GLN A 51 -28.08 14.92 -12.92
N ALA A 52 -28.25 16.25 -12.88
CA ALA A 52 -29.56 16.85 -12.59
C ALA A 52 -30.42 16.81 -13.87
N GLY A 53 -31.58 16.15 -13.82
CA GLY A 53 -32.61 16.16 -14.88
C GLY A 53 -32.88 14.82 -15.58
N ASN A 54 -33.94 14.77 -16.40
CA ASN A 54 -34.36 13.61 -17.19
C ASN A 54 -33.57 13.50 -18.51
N VAL A 55 -32.29 13.13 -18.44
CA VAL A 55 -31.50 12.88 -19.65
C VAL A 55 -31.62 11.40 -20.04
N ILE A 56 -32.22 11.14 -21.21
CA ILE A 56 -32.38 9.79 -21.76
C ILE A 56 -31.02 9.29 -22.28
N ARG A 57 -30.64 8.08 -21.86
CA ARG A 57 -29.32 7.46 -22.10
C ARG A 57 -29.28 6.75 -23.46
N ILE A 58 -28.53 7.27 -24.42
CA ILE A 58 -28.16 6.53 -25.64
C ILE A 58 -26.76 5.96 -25.40
N GLY A 59 -26.66 4.63 -25.32
CA GLY A 59 -25.44 3.95 -24.88
C GLY A 59 -24.36 3.83 -25.95
N HIS A 60 -23.12 4.14 -25.59
CA HIS A 60 -21.92 3.74 -26.32
C HIS A 60 -21.19 2.62 -25.57
N LYS A 61 -20.39 1.81 -26.28
CA LYS A 61 -19.48 0.84 -25.63
C LYS A 61 -18.46 1.61 -24.77
N PRO A 62 -18.09 1.10 -23.59
CA PRO A 62 -17.04 1.70 -22.78
C PRO A 62 -15.74 1.72 -23.58
N ARG A 63 -15.08 2.87 -23.59
CA ARG A 63 -13.77 3.09 -24.19
C ARG A 63 -12.65 2.65 -23.24
N ASN A 64 -11.44 2.59 -23.73
CA ASN A 64 -10.28 2.28 -22.91
C ASN A 64 -9.09 3.20 -23.25
N TRP A 65 -8.22 3.42 -22.27
CA TRP A 65 -7.06 4.31 -22.43
C TRP A 65 -6.01 3.80 -23.41
N GLN A 66 -6.00 2.50 -23.72
CA GLN A 66 -5.01 1.90 -24.61
C GLN A 66 -5.34 2.17 -26.08
N ASP A 67 -6.62 2.12 -26.45
CA ASP A 67 -7.08 2.21 -27.84
C ASP A 67 -7.76 3.54 -28.18
N ASP A 68 -8.39 4.19 -27.20
CA ASP A 68 -9.28 5.34 -27.44
C ASP A 68 -8.75 6.68 -26.89
N ALA A 69 -7.56 6.69 -26.26
CA ALA A 69 -6.94 7.92 -25.77
C ALA A 69 -6.43 8.79 -26.93
N ALA A 70 -6.38 10.12 -26.72
CA ALA A 70 -5.87 11.02 -27.74
C ALA A 70 -4.33 10.95 -27.87
N ALA A 71 -3.65 10.55 -26.80
CA ALA A 71 -2.23 10.22 -26.77
C ALA A 71 -1.96 8.95 -25.92
N PRO A 72 -0.85 8.23 -26.16
CA PRO A 72 -0.47 7.07 -25.35
C PRO A 72 -0.28 7.42 -23.88
N LEU A 73 -0.89 6.63 -22.98
CA LEU A 73 -0.74 6.79 -21.54
C LEU A 73 0.62 6.25 -21.06
N GLY A 74 1.47 7.14 -20.53
CA GLY A 74 2.77 6.78 -19.95
C GLY A 74 2.79 6.90 -18.43
N VAL A 75 2.83 5.76 -17.73
CA VAL A 75 2.87 5.69 -16.25
C VAL A 75 4.08 4.93 -15.68
N SER A 76 4.95 4.41 -16.55
CA SER A 76 6.14 3.68 -16.11
C SER A 76 7.12 4.63 -15.43
N ARG A 77 7.84 4.12 -14.43
CA ARG A 77 8.86 4.89 -13.71
C ARG A 77 9.89 5.50 -14.65
N ASP A 78 10.41 4.72 -15.59
CA ASP A 78 11.44 5.17 -16.54
C ASP A 78 10.98 6.32 -17.45
N PHE A 79 9.66 6.46 -17.65
CA PHE A 79 9.06 7.57 -18.38
C PHE A 79 8.75 8.77 -17.47
N VAL A 80 8.14 8.53 -16.30
CA VAL A 80 7.62 9.58 -15.42
C VAL A 80 8.70 10.22 -14.55
N GLU A 81 9.68 9.45 -14.06
CA GLU A 81 10.73 9.95 -13.16
C GLU A 81 11.57 11.07 -13.82
N PRO A 82 12.04 10.96 -15.08
CA PRO A 82 12.76 12.06 -15.72
C PRO A 82 11.93 13.36 -15.84
N ILE A 83 10.63 13.24 -16.17
CA ILE A 83 9.71 14.39 -16.25
C ILE A 83 9.54 15.03 -14.86
N PHE A 84 9.36 14.20 -13.84
CA PHE A 84 9.28 14.67 -12.45
C PHE A 84 10.53 15.48 -12.07
N ARG A 85 11.73 14.96 -12.38
CA ARG A 85 13.00 15.63 -12.05
C ARG A 85 13.14 16.97 -12.76
N GLN A 86 12.81 17.04 -14.05
CA GLN A 86 12.84 18.30 -14.80
C GLN A 86 11.89 19.36 -14.20
N ILE A 87 10.67 18.97 -13.81
CA ILE A 87 9.71 19.88 -13.17
C ILE A 87 10.19 20.31 -11.78
N GLU A 88 10.79 19.40 -11.02
CA GLU A 88 11.40 19.67 -9.71
C GLU A 88 12.57 20.66 -9.82
N GLU A 89 13.50 20.43 -10.75
CA GLU A 89 14.64 21.31 -11.03
C GLU A 89 14.18 22.72 -11.41
N HIS A 90 13.23 22.82 -12.34
CA HIS A 90 12.68 24.12 -12.74
C HIS A 90 12.01 24.85 -11.57
N ALA A 91 11.31 24.14 -10.68
CA ALA A 91 10.72 24.75 -9.49
C ALA A 91 11.80 25.27 -8.52
N VAL A 92 12.92 24.55 -8.38
CA VAL A 92 14.07 24.98 -7.56
C VAL A 92 14.73 26.23 -8.15
N GLU A 93 14.98 26.24 -9.47
CA GLU A 93 15.56 27.39 -10.18
C GLU A 93 14.67 28.63 -10.09
N ALA A 94 13.35 28.45 -10.15
CA ALA A 94 12.36 29.50 -9.96
C ALA A 94 12.18 29.95 -8.49
N GLY A 95 13.00 29.45 -7.56
CA GLY A 95 12.96 29.83 -6.15
C GLY A 95 11.70 29.37 -5.40
N GLN A 96 10.99 28.36 -5.91
CA GLN A 96 9.77 27.86 -5.26
C GLN A 96 10.13 27.10 -3.98
N ALA A 97 9.66 27.60 -2.85
CA ALA A 97 9.83 26.95 -1.55
C ALA A 97 9.12 25.60 -1.50
N ILE A 98 9.64 24.71 -0.64
CA ILE A 98 8.95 23.47 -0.27
C ILE A 98 7.69 23.85 0.51
N LYS A 99 6.54 23.30 0.12
CA LYS A 99 5.22 23.52 0.71
C LYS A 99 4.71 22.36 1.56
N SER A 100 5.42 21.23 1.55
CA SER A 100 5.10 20.05 2.34
C SER A 100 6.37 19.37 2.82
N ASP A 101 6.42 19.03 4.10
CA ASP A 101 7.55 18.28 4.65
C ASP A 101 7.64 16.87 4.07
N ALA A 102 8.86 16.37 3.96
CA ALA A 102 9.09 14.97 3.65
C ALA A 102 8.53 14.09 4.79
N PRO A 103 7.87 12.96 4.48
CA PRO A 103 7.42 12.05 5.52
C PRO A 103 8.60 11.50 6.32
N VAL A 104 8.40 11.31 7.63
CA VAL A 104 9.35 10.56 8.45
C VAL A 104 9.19 9.08 8.11
N LEU A 105 10.30 8.44 7.80
CA LEU A 105 10.37 7.04 7.39
C LEU A 105 11.05 6.22 8.48
N ASP A 106 10.53 5.01 8.73
CA ASP A 106 11.10 4.02 9.65
C ASP A 106 11.10 2.65 8.96
N GLU A 107 12.12 1.84 9.21
CA GLU A 107 12.25 0.49 8.65
C GLU A 107 11.46 -0.55 9.47
N ASP A 108 11.05 -0.23 10.69
CA ASP A 108 10.31 -1.15 11.55
C ASP A 108 8.87 -1.37 11.06
N PRO A 109 8.48 -2.60 10.69
CA PRO A 109 7.10 -2.90 10.36
C PRO A 109 6.13 -2.84 11.54
N ASP A 110 6.57 -2.74 12.80
CA ASP A 110 5.75 -3.03 13.99
C ASP A 110 4.95 -4.32 13.77
N LEU A 111 5.67 -5.40 13.49
CA LEU A 111 5.07 -6.69 13.14
C LEU A 111 4.54 -7.38 14.41
N TYR A 112 3.25 -7.68 14.44
CA TYR A 112 2.60 -8.44 15.50
C TYR A 112 1.47 -9.31 14.94
N LEU A 113 0.92 -10.20 15.77
CA LEU A 113 -0.25 -10.99 15.40
C LEU A 113 -1.46 -10.60 16.25
N ILE A 114 -2.64 -10.74 15.67
CA ILE A 114 -3.93 -10.68 16.38
C ILE A 114 -4.61 -12.04 16.27
N THR A 115 -5.07 -12.61 17.38
CA THR A 115 -5.90 -13.82 17.40
C THR A 115 -7.35 -13.50 17.03
N GLU A 116 -8.16 -14.52 16.73
CA GLU A 116 -9.59 -14.35 16.45
C GLU A 116 -10.36 -13.67 17.59
N THR A 117 -9.89 -13.83 18.83
CA THR A 117 -10.46 -13.21 20.02
C THR A 117 -9.98 -11.77 20.25
N GLY A 118 -9.16 -11.22 19.35
CA GLY A 118 -8.56 -9.88 19.47
C GLY A 118 -7.31 -9.82 20.34
N GLY A 119 -6.77 -10.96 20.78
CA GLY A 119 -5.55 -11.01 21.60
C GLY A 119 -4.31 -10.66 20.78
N ILE A 120 -3.44 -9.80 21.31
CA ILE A 120 -2.20 -9.41 20.64
C ILE A 120 -1.06 -10.36 21.02
N ILE A 121 -0.40 -10.95 20.03
CA ILE A 121 0.83 -11.72 20.19
C ILE A 121 1.97 -10.88 19.63
N ARG A 122 2.84 -10.40 20.53
CA ARG A 122 4.04 -9.66 20.14
C ARG A 122 5.13 -10.60 19.63
N LYS A 123 5.92 -10.08 18.70
CA LYS A 123 7.11 -10.75 18.19
C LYS A 123 8.08 -11.01 19.34
N MET A 124 8.56 -12.24 19.46
CA MET A 124 9.53 -12.63 20.48
C MET A 124 10.94 -12.18 20.11
N ARG A 125 11.30 -12.34 18.83
CA ARG A 125 12.63 -11.99 18.30
C ARG A 125 12.62 -11.91 16.78
N ASP A 126 13.66 -11.27 16.24
CA ASP A 126 14.08 -11.34 14.85
C ASP A 126 15.46 -11.99 14.75
N ALA A 127 15.65 -12.88 13.79
CA ALA A 127 16.98 -13.42 13.49
C ALA A 127 17.05 -13.92 12.04
N ASN A 128 18.11 -13.56 11.32
CA ASN A 128 18.40 -14.05 9.96
C ASN A 128 17.23 -13.89 8.96
N GLY A 129 16.49 -12.77 9.04
CA GLY A 129 15.32 -12.52 8.17
C GLY A 129 14.03 -13.22 8.64
N TYR A 130 14.04 -13.91 9.77
CA TYR A 130 12.85 -14.54 10.34
C TYR A 130 12.32 -13.75 11.53
N ALA A 131 11.01 -13.53 11.55
CA ALA A 131 10.25 -13.08 12.71
C ALA A 131 9.64 -14.27 13.44
N PHE A 132 9.78 -14.32 14.76
CA PHE A 132 9.36 -15.44 15.59
C PHE A 132 8.26 -15.06 16.57
N PHE A 133 7.21 -15.89 16.65
CA PHE A 133 6.05 -15.68 17.51
C PHE A 133 5.71 -16.95 18.29
N MET A 134 5.44 -16.80 19.58
CA MET A 134 4.87 -17.89 20.38
C MET A 134 3.35 -17.86 20.27
N ILE A 135 2.77 -18.92 19.73
CA ILE A 135 1.34 -19.07 19.55
C ILE A 135 0.76 -19.90 20.70
N PRO A 136 -0.17 -19.34 21.50
CA PRO A 136 -0.85 -20.08 22.56
C PRO A 136 -1.54 -21.34 22.05
N ALA A 137 -1.74 -22.33 22.92
CA ALA A 137 -2.42 -23.57 22.56
C ALA A 137 -3.83 -23.32 22.02
N GLY A 138 -4.26 -24.13 21.04
CA GLY A 138 -5.60 -24.05 20.45
C GLY A 138 -5.88 -22.83 19.54
N VAL A 139 -4.96 -21.88 19.38
CA VAL A 139 -5.14 -20.75 18.44
C VAL A 139 -4.88 -21.22 17.03
N GLU A 140 -5.93 -21.42 16.24
CA GLU A 140 -5.85 -21.93 14.87
C GLU A 140 -5.77 -20.83 13.81
N ASN A 141 -6.17 -19.60 14.11
CA ASN A 141 -6.13 -18.50 13.16
C ASN A 141 -5.53 -17.24 13.79
N VAL A 142 -4.73 -16.53 12.99
CA VAL A 142 -4.14 -15.25 13.37
C VAL A 142 -4.19 -14.28 12.18
N LYS A 143 -4.21 -12.99 12.46
CA LYS A 143 -3.95 -11.93 11.48
C LYS A 143 -2.53 -11.40 11.69
N ILE A 144 -1.74 -11.36 10.63
CA ILE A 144 -0.43 -10.73 10.59
C ILE A 144 -0.65 -9.24 10.39
N MET A 145 -0.22 -8.46 11.38
CA MET A 145 -0.36 -7.02 11.41
C MET A 145 1.00 -6.37 11.17
N SER A 146 1.04 -5.37 10.30
CA SER A 146 2.21 -4.50 10.15
C SER A 146 1.79 -3.09 9.75
N ARG A 147 2.70 -2.14 9.93
CA ARG A 147 2.69 -0.88 9.19
C ARG A 147 2.66 -1.16 7.70
N THR A 148 2.15 -0.18 6.97
CA THR A 148 2.08 -0.22 5.51
C THR A 148 2.60 1.07 4.93
N SER A 149 3.10 0.96 3.71
CA SER A 149 3.48 2.10 2.90
C SER A 149 3.15 1.81 1.45
N ARG A 150 2.96 2.88 0.68
CA ARG A 150 2.77 2.78 -0.76
C ARG A 150 4.11 2.98 -1.45
N PRO A 151 4.44 2.23 -2.51
CA PRO A 151 5.65 2.50 -3.29
C PRO A 151 5.73 3.94 -3.79
N SER A 152 4.58 4.56 -4.11
CA SER A 152 4.49 5.98 -4.48
C SER A 152 4.93 6.96 -3.38
N ASP A 153 4.94 6.53 -2.12
CA ASP A 153 5.36 7.35 -1.00
C ASP A 153 6.81 7.05 -0.57
N MET A 154 7.30 5.85 -0.83
CA MET A 154 8.64 5.38 -0.41
C MET A 154 9.72 5.62 -1.47
N ILE A 155 9.41 5.25 -2.72
CA ILE A 155 10.34 5.40 -3.86
C ILE A 155 10.21 6.81 -4.40
N GLY A 156 8.97 7.28 -4.56
CA GLY A 156 8.67 8.63 -4.99
C GLY A 156 7.33 8.74 -5.71
N PRO A 157 6.79 9.96 -5.80
CA PRO A 157 5.45 10.22 -6.33
C PRO A 157 5.28 9.81 -7.80
N TYR A 158 6.39 9.67 -8.54
CA TYR A 158 6.47 9.24 -9.94
C TYR A 158 6.29 7.73 -10.15
N VAL A 159 6.10 6.95 -9.08
CA VAL A 159 5.71 5.54 -9.15
C VAL A 159 4.18 5.42 -9.12
N ASP A 160 3.58 4.77 -10.12
CA ASP A 160 2.13 4.54 -10.21
C ASP A 160 1.68 3.26 -9.48
N ASP A 161 2.26 3.00 -8.30
CA ASP A 161 1.82 1.93 -7.42
C ASP A 161 1.38 2.53 -6.08
N ARG A 162 0.06 2.56 -5.90
CA ARG A 162 -0.62 3.13 -4.74
C ARG A 162 -1.11 2.06 -3.75
N ARG A 163 -0.73 0.80 -3.93
CA ARG A 163 -1.12 -0.29 -3.04
C ARG A 163 -0.47 -0.11 -1.68
N GLN A 164 -1.20 -0.43 -0.62
CA GLN A 164 -0.64 -0.50 0.73
C GLN A 164 0.10 -1.83 0.85
N LEU A 165 1.42 -1.77 1.04
CA LEU A 165 2.26 -2.95 1.20
C LEU A 165 2.80 -2.96 2.63
N GLY A 166 2.57 -4.08 3.32
CA GLY A 166 3.14 -4.36 4.64
C GLY A 166 4.51 -5.00 4.50
N VAL A 167 4.58 -6.29 4.83
CA VAL A 167 5.78 -7.14 4.64
C VAL A 167 5.60 -8.15 3.52
N LEU A 168 6.68 -8.47 2.81
CA LEU A 168 6.79 -9.54 1.82
C LEU A 168 7.22 -10.83 2.52
N ILE A 169 6.34 -11.82 2.53
CA ILE A 169 6.58 -13.09 3.23
C ILE A 169 6.79 -14.21 2.20
N LYS A 170 7.87 -14.97 2.42
CA LYS A 170 8.23 -16.13 1.60
C LYS A 170 7.82 -17.44 2.26
N ASP A 171 8.56 -17.86 3.29
CA ASP A 171 8.27 -19.09 4.03
C ASP A 171 7.50 -18.79 5.33
N ILE A 172 6.51 -19.64 5.62
CA ILE A 172 5.82 -19.68 6.91
C ILE A 172 5.95 -21.09 7.48
N LYS A 173 6.45 -21.23 8.71
CA LYS A 173 6.64 -22.52 9.38
C LYS A 173 6.12 -22.46 10.81
N LEU A 174 5.33 -23.47 11.18
CA LEU A 174 4.85 -23.65 12.55
C LEU A 174 5.54 -24.87 13.15
N PHE A 175 6.18 -24.70 14.30
CA PHE A 175 6.76 -25.77 15.09
C PHE A 175 5.87 -26.02 16.31
N GLU A 176 5.41 -27.25 16.49
CA GLU A 176 4.58 -27.65 17.63
C GLU A 176 5.01 -29.04 18.11
N GLY A 177 5.44 -29.14 19.38
CA GLY A 177 6.10 -30.33 19.89
C GLY A 177 7.35 -30.68 19.07
N ASN A 178 7.40 -31.90 18.53
CA ASN A 178 8.48 -32.38 17.66
C ASN A 178 8.17 -32.25 16.16
N THR A 179 7.06 -31.58 15.80
CA THR A 179 6.62 -31.46 14.41
C THR A 179 6.88 -30.06 13.88
N ALA A 180 7.48 -29.99 12.70
CA ALA A 180 7.60 -28.77 11.91
C ALA A 180 6.65 -28.86 10.71
N ARG A 181 5.73 -27.91 10.58
CA ARG A 181 4.72 -27.87 9.53
C ARG A 181 4.86 -26.59 8.69
N PRO A 182 5.17 -26.69 7.39
CA PRO A 182 5.10 -25.54 6.50
C PRO A 182 3.65 -25.10 6.29
N ILE A 183 3.44 -23.79 6.16
CA ILE A 183 2.16 -23.19 5.79
C ILE A 183 2.41 -22.43 4.49
N SER A 184 1.67 -22.79 3.44
CA SER A 184 1.81 -22.21 2.10
C SER A 184 0.50 -21.63 1.57
N THR A 185 -0.52 -21.49 2.42
CA THR A 185 -1.85 -20.95 2.04
C THR A 185 -1.75 -19.54 1.49
N HIS A 186 -0.78 -18.74 1.94
CA HIS A 186 -0.51 -17.41 1.39
C HIS A 186 0.00 -17.46 -0.06
N LEU A 187 0.45 -18.60 -0.57
CA LEU A 187 0.91 -18.77 -1.95
C LEU A 187 -0.19 -19.29 -2.88
N ALA A 188 -1.31 -19.79 -2.35
CA ALA A 188 -2.41 -20.35 -3.14
C ALA A 188 -3.14 -19.28 -3.96
N SER A 189 -3.71 -19.66 -5.12
CA SER A 189 -4.46 -18.72 -5.99
C SER A 189 -5.64 -18.05 -5.28
N ASP A 190 -6.23 -18.76 -4.33
CA ASP A 190 -7.30 -18.35 -3.42
C ASP A 190 -6.74 -18.01 -2.02
N ALA A 191 -5.59 -17.34 -1.97
CA ALA A 191 -4.98 -16.92 -0.71
C ALA A 191 -5.99 -16.16 0.18
N PRO A 192 -5.87 -16.29 1.51
CA PRO A 192 -6.76 -15.59 2.44
C PRO A 192 -6.76 -14.06 2.26
N GLU A 193 -7.71 -13.39 2.91
CA GLU A 193 -7.77 -11.92 2.91
C GLU A 193 -6.46 -11.28 3.39
N GLY A 194 -6.05 -10.19 2.75
CA GLY A 194 -4.88 -9.40 3.10
C GLY A 194 -3.57 -9.86 2.44
N TRP A 195 -3.62 -10.85 1.54
CA TRP A 195 -2.49 -11.28 0.71
C TRP A 195 -2.61 -10.76 -0.73
N TYR A 196 -1.53 -10.19 -1.25
CA TYR A 196 -1.52 -9.57 -2.58
C TYR A 196 -0.26 -9.92 -3.38
N ASP A 197 -0.44 -10.07 -4.69
CA ASP A 197 0.66 -10.22 -5.64
C ASP A 197 1.33 -8.86 -5.89
N GLY A 198 2.65 -8.81 -5.80
CA GLY A 198 3.42 -7.58 -5.99
C GLY A 198 4.38 -7.68 -7.16
N TRP A 199 4.47 -6.60 -7.95
CA TRP A 199 5.52 -6.44 -8.98
C TRP A 199 6.92 -6.34 -8.35
N TYR A 200 6.98 -5.96 -7.06
CA TYR A 200 8.20 -5.89 -6.25
C TYR A 200 8.61 -7.21 -5.62
N ALA A 201 7.84 -8.29 -5.80
CA ALA A 201 8.32 -9.61 -5.43
C ALA A 201 9.43 -10.04 -6.42
N PRO A 202 10.53 -10.66 -5.96
CA PRO A 202 11.53 -11.21 -6.84
C PRO A 202 10.90 -12.16 -7.86
N ARG A 203 11.13 -11.90 -9.15
CA ARG A 203 10.68 -12.80 -10.22
C ARG A 203 11.29 -14.19 -9.95
N ASN A 204 10.45 -15.20 -9.74
CA ASN A 204 10.79 -16.61 -9.48
C ASN A 204 11.00 -17.04 -8.02
N VAL A 205 10.68 -16.20 -7.03
CA VAL A 205 10.64 -16.64 -5.62
C VAL A 205 9.19 -16.63 -5.15
N PRO A 206 8.60 -17.78 -4.73
CA PRO A 206 7.24 -17.82 -4.25
C PRO A 206 7.12 -17.04 -2.93
N CYS A 207 6.57 -15.84 -3.00
CA CYS A 207 6.34 -14.95 -1.87
C CYS A 207 5.14 -14.03 -2.18
N ARG A 208 4.47 -13.52 -1.14
CA ARG A 208 3.37 -12.55 -1.28
C ARG A 208 3.48 -11.40 -0.29
N TRP A 209 3.04 -10.23 -0.73
CA TRP A 209 2.93 -9.07 0.13
C TRP A 209 1.68 -9.20 1.00
N THR A 210 1.81 -8.78 2.25
CA THR A 210 0.66 -8.46 3.11
C THR A 210 0.20 -7.03 2.79
N ASP A 211 -1.06 -6.70 3.05
CA ASP A 211 -1.59 -5.32 3.00
C ASP A 211 -1.60 -4.61 4.36
N GLY A 212 -0.84 -5.14 5.33
CA GLY A 212 -0.85 -4.72 6.72
C GLY A 212 -1.82 -5.49 7.61
N GLN A 213 -2.72 -6.30 7.05
CA GLN A 213 -3.66 -7.14 7.81
C GLN A 213 -3.93 -8.47 7.10
N ALA A 214 -2.94 -9.35 7.05
CA ALA A 214 -3.05 -10.62 6.34
C ALA A 214 -3.54 -11.77 7.21
N SER A 215 -4.57 -12.48 6.78
CA SER A 215 -5.12 -13.63 7.50
C SER A 215 -4.26 -14.88 7.30
N LEU A 216 -3.97 -15.60 8.38
CA LEU A 216 -3.17 -16.82 8.36
C LEU A 216 -3.86 -17.93 9.15
N HIS A 217 -4.18 -19.02 8.44
CA HIS A 217 -4.71 -20.25 9.03
C HIS A 217 -3.56 -21.17 9.46
N LEU A 218 -3.45 -21.38 10.77
CA LEU A 218 -2.48 -22.27 11.43
C LEU A 218 -2.95 -23.73 11.47
N GLY A 219 -4.11 -24.05 10.90
CA GLY A 219 -4.66 -25.41 10.80
C GLY A 219 -5.00 -26.01 12.17
N GLN A 220 -5.28 -27.32 12.20
CA GLN A 220 -5.56 -28.03 13.45
C GLN A 220 -4.33 -28.02 14.37
N ARG A 221 -4.55 -27.68 15.63
CA ARG A 221 -3.47 -27.56 16.63
C ARG A 221 -3.71 -28.40 17.88
N HIS A 222 -2.62 -28.68 18.60
CA HIS A 222 -2.71 -29.38 19.87
C HIS A 222 -3.43 -28.51 20.91
N PRO A 223 -4.37 -29.06 21.69
CA PRO A 223 -5.20 -28.29 22.62
C PRO A 223 -4.40 -27.69 23.78
N THR A 224 -3.19 -28.20 24.07
CA THR A 224 -2.40 -27.80 25.24
C THR A 224 -0.96 -27.37 24.94
N LEU A 225 -0.45 -27.57 23.72
CA LEU A 225 0.93 -27.20 23.39
C LEU A 225 0.99 -25.82 22.74
N MET A 226 1.95 -25.01 23.16
CA MET A 226 2.29 -23.80 22.44
C MET A 226 3.06 -24.15 21.16
N GLY A 227 2.90 -23.32 20.14
CA GLY A 227 3.64 -23.43 18.88
C GLY A 227 4.59 -22.26 18.70
N LEU A 228 5.69 -22.46 18.00
CA LEU A 228 6.56 -21.40 17.51
C LEU A 228 6.28 -21.17 16.03
N LEU A 229 5.72 -20.01 15.70
CA LEU A 229 5.50 -19.57 14.32
C LEU A 229 6.70 -18.75 13.85
N CYS A 230 7.21 -19.10 12.67
CA CYS A 230 8.32 -18.43 12.01
C CYS A 230 7.84 -17.87 10.66
N LEU A 231 8.07 -16.57 10.43
CA LEU A 231 7.78 -15.89 9.16
C LEU A 231 9.09 -15.43 8.53
N GLU A 232 9.43 -15.88 7.33
CA GLU A 232 10.57 -15.37 6.56
C GLU A 232 10.18 -14.08 5.85
N ILE A 233 10.71 -12.95 6.32
CA ILE A 233 10.48 -11.62 5.77
C ILE A 233 11.57 -11.32 4.75
N VAL A 234 11.18 -11.16 3.48
CA VAL A 234 12.12 -10.90 2.37
C VAL A 234 12.30 -9.42 2.12
N ALA A 235 11.23 -8.65 2.28
CA ALA A 235 11.22 -7.21 2.09
C ALA A 235 10.10 -6.58 2.92
N GLY A 236 10.21 -5.29 3.14
CA GLY A 236 9.26 -4.46 3.88
C GLY A 236 9.86 -3.08 4.01
N GLY A 237 9.01 -2.09 4.22
CA GLY A 237 9.44 -0.72 4.50
C GLY A 237 10.29 -0.07 3.40
N PRO A 238 10.72 1.19 3.63
CA PRO A 238 10.40 2.00 4.80
C PRO A 238 8.91 2.34 4.92
N TYR A 239 8.44 2.60 6.14
CA TYR A 239 7.07 2.93 6.49
C TYR A 239 6.95 4.39 6.92
N ILE A 240 5.87 5.05 6.50
CA ILE A 240 5.61 6.43 6.93
C ILE A 240 5.09 6.41 8.36
N ILE A 241 5.86 7.00 9.28
CA ILE A 241 5.44 7.17 10.67
C ILE A 241 4.67 8.49 10.80
N LYS A 242 3.44 8.39 11.33
CA LYS A 242 2.72 9.58 11.78
C LYS A 242 3.11 9.82 13.23
N ASN A 243 3.39 11.07 13.61
CA ASN A 243 3.81 11.50 14.96
C ASN A 243 2.94 11.01 16.14
N ARG A 244 1.83 10.30 15.91
CA ARG A 244 1.02 9.65 16.97
C ARG A 244 1.62 8.34 17.50
N ASP A 245 2.54 7.70 16.78
CA ASP A 245 3.06 6.37 17.17
C ASP A 245 4.18 6.42 18.24
N VAL A 246 4.71 7.60 18.56
CA VAL A 246 5.80 7.77 19.55
C VAL A 246 5.32 7.63 21.00
N SER A 247 4.01 7.49 21.25
CA SER A 247 3.43 7.49 22.61
C SER A 247 3.33 6.12 23.30
N ALA A 248 3.76 5.02 22.66
CA ALA A 248 3.63 3.66 23.22
C ALA A 248 4.92 3.07 23.82
N SER A 249 6.00 3.84 23.93
CA SER A 249 7.23 3.43 24.62
C SER A 249 7.44 4.24 25.90
N ILE A 250 6.54 4.10 26.87
CA ILE A 250 6.81 4.55 28.24
C ILE A 250 7.69 3.51 28.94
N SER A 251 8.96 3.86 29.06
CA SER A 251 9.96 3.25 29.92
C SER A 251 9.44 3.11 31.35
N ILE A 252 9.50 1.89 31.91
CA ILE A 252 9.26 1.65 33.33
C ILE A 252 10.43 2.28 34.11
N PRO A 253 10.20 3.22 35.04
CA PRO A 253 11.27 3.67 35.92
C PRO A 253 11.61 2.56 36.92
N LEU A 254 12.88 2.17 36.99
CA LEU A 254 13.39 1.40 38.11
C LEU A 254 13.20 2.22 39.40
N SER A 255 12.27 1.78 40.25
CA SER A 255 12.24 2.21 41.64
C SER A 255 13.42 1.56 42.37
N LEU A 256 14.40 2.37 42.77
CA LEU A 256 15.41 2.01 43.76
C LEU A 256 14.71 1.73 45.10
N THR A 257 14.88 0.51 45.60
CA THR A 257 14.68 0.16 47.01
C THR A 257 15.85 0.70 47.85
N ALA A 258 15.53 1.41 48.92
CA ALA A 258 16.40 1.55 50.08
C ALA A 258 16.23 0.33 51.00
#